data_AF-A0A417HQ46-F1
#
_entry.id   AF-A0A417HQ46-F1
#
_cell.length_a   1.000
_cell.length_b   1.000
_cell.length_c   1.000
_cell.angle_alpha   90.00
_cell.angle_beta   90.00
_cell.angle_gamma   90.00
#
_symmetry.space_group_name_H-M   'P 1'
#
loop_
_entity.id
_entity.type
_entity.pdbx_description
1 polymer ?
#
loop_
_entity_poly.entity_id
_entity_poly.type
_entity_poly.pdbx_seq_one_letter_code
_entity_poly.pdbx_strand_id
1 'polypeptide(L)'
;MASVSTWSGIRNKLENDYLCPALRGHIQYFATSYSKSADHEGRAAIRMDGVEVLRSNYYIYFENVWTKFHHLRSTTLKDCDSAKEAIDQAHAFALEQGTFDQKVFYEAFGIFDNQSIEKSLVSQNPLVRIFALLDRRLGKRHLLALEKSMEQELDWVRAFYVIRMQAEGLMEKE
;
A
#
# COMPACT_ATOMS: atom_id res chain seq x y z
N MET A 1 -6.48 1.52 24.10
CA MET A 1 -6.85 1.56 22.66
C MET A 1 -6.11 2.73 22.05
N ALA A 2 -5.18 2.51 21.13
CA ALA A 2 -4.52 3.60 20.42
C ALA A 2 -5.59 4.40 19.65
N SER A 3 -5.60 5.72 19.83
CA SER A 3 -6.46 6.63 19.09
C SER A 3 -6.33 6.35 17.59
N VAL A 4 -7.43 5.96 16.93
CA VAL A 4 -7.47 5.85 15.46
C VAL A 4 -7.12 7.23 14.92
N SER A 5 -5.94 7.37 14.33
CA SER A 5 -5.47 8.66 13.81
C SER A 5 -6.44 9.15 12.75
N THR A 6 -6.86 10.41 12.83
CA THR A 6 -7.67 11.03 11.78
C THR A 6 -6.89 11.01 10.46
N TRP A 7 -7.59 11.01 9.32
CA TRP A 7 -6.93 11.07 8.01
C TRP A 7 -5.92 12.24 7.91
N SER A 8 -6.27 13.42 8.44
CA SER A 8 -5.35 14.56 8.45
C SER A 8 -4.08 14.28 9.25
N GLY A 9 -4.17 13.55 10.37
CA GLY A 9 -3.01 13.12 11.16
C GLY A 9 -2.16 12.08 10.44
N ILE A 10 -2.79 11.08 9.82
CA ILE A 10 -2.11 10.06 9.00
C ILE A 10 -1.34 10.72 7.86
N ARG A 11 -2.01 11.60 7.08
CA ARG A 11 -1.40 12.33 5.97
C ARG A 11 -0.22 13.18 6.45
N ASN A 12 -0.39 13.91 7.56
CA ASN A 12 0.70 14.72 8.10
C ASN A 12 1.93 13.88 8.43
N LYS A 13 1.76 12.74 9.10
CA LYS A 13 2.86 11.82 9.38
C LYS A 13 3.52 11.30 8.11
N LEU A 14 2.71 10.82 7.16
CA LEU A 14 3.21 10.28 5.91
C LEU A 14 4.01 11.31 5.11
N GLU A 15 3.53 12.55 4.98
CA GLU A 15 4.15 13.59 4.13
C GLU A 15 5.29 14.36 4.83
N ASN A 16 5.21 14.57 6.15
CA ASN A 16 6.16 15.41 6.88
C ASN A 16 7.14 14.62 7.76
N ASP A 17 6.64 13.61 8.48
CA ASP A 17 7.44 12.89 9.47
C ASP A 17 8.22 11.73 8.84
N TYR A 18 7.60 11.02 7.90
CA TYR A 18 8.15 9.80 7.30
C TYR A 18 8.73 10.03 5.91
N LEU A 19 8.10 10.83 5.05
CA LEU A 19 8.56 11.01 3.67
C LEU A 19 9.99 11.52 3.64
N CYS A 20 10.82 10.82 2.86
CA CYS A 20 12.17 11.22 2.56
C CYS A 20 12.25 12.64 1.96
N PRO A 21 13.31 13.42 2.29
CA PRO A 21 13.39 14.82 1.86
C PRO A 21 13.27 15.03 0.35
N ALA A 22 13.86 14.15 -0.47
CA ALA A 22 13.86 14.29 -1.93
C ALA A 22 12.47 14.15 -2.58
N LEU A 23 11.49 13.58 -1.87
CA LEU A 23 10.12 13.40 -2.37
C LEU A 23 9.12 14.40 -1.78
N ARG A 24 9.53 15.23 -0.81
CA ARG A 24 8.63 16.22 -0.20
C ARG A 24 8.19 17.26 -1.23
N GLY A 25 6.88 17.53 -1.26
CA GLY A 25 6.27 18.39 -2.27
C GLY A 25 5.93 17.68 -3.58
N HIS A 26 6.56 16.53 -3.85
CA HIS A 26 6.31 15.71 -5.05
C HIS A 26 5.33 14.57 -4.77
N ILE A 27 5.52 13.84 -3.67
CA ILE A 27 4.60 12.78 -3.24
C ILE A 27 3.52 13.36 -2.32
N GLN A 28 2.28 13.01 -2.61
CA GLN A 28 1.10 13.36 -1.81
C GLN A 28 0.23 12.14 -1.59
N TYR A 29 -0.40 12.05 -0.43
CA TYR A 29 -1.32 10.97 -0.09
C TYR A 29 -2.75 11.49 -0.06
N PHE A 30 -3.68 10.66 -0.54
CA PHE A 30 -5.09 10.97 -0.60
C PHE A 30 -5.92 9.79 -0.10
N ALA A 31 -6.88 10.05 0.79
CA ALA A 31 -7.92 9.11 1.14
C ALA A 31 -9.22 9.88 1.43
N THR A 32 -10.35 9.26 1.11
CA THR A 32 -11.67 9.81 1.43
C THR A 32 -12.67 8.69 1.71
N SER A 33 -13.62 8.99 2.59
CA SER A 33 -14.74 8.11 2.93
C SER A 33 -16.05 8.85 2.64
N TYR A 34 -16.95 8.21 1.91
CA TYR A 34 -18.26 8.74 1.56
C TYR A 34 -19.28 8.26 2.59
N SER A 35 -19.55 9.09 3.59
CA SER A 35 -20.45 8.78 4.71
C SER A 35 -21.93 8.57 4.33
N LYS A 36 -22.32 8.87 3.08
CA LYS A 36 -23.69 8.71 2.56
C LYS A 36 -23.93 7.39 1.79
N SER A 37 -22.93 6.53 1.67
CA SER A 37 -23.08 5.18 1.12
C SER A 37 -23.36 4.19 2.24
N ALA A 38 -24.20 3.18 1.98
CA ALA A 38 -24.60 2.18 2.99
C ALA A 38 -23.40 1.43 3.60
N ASP A 39 -22.30 1.29 2.84
CA ASP A 39 -21.11 0.52 3.22
C ASP A 39 -19.91 1.38 3.69
N HIS A 40 -20.10 2.71 3.81
CA HIS A 40 -19.02 3.67 4.04
C HIS A 40 -17.88 3.52 3.04
N GLU A 41 -18.23 3.52 1.75
CA GLU A 41 -17.32 3.42 0.62
C GLU A 41 -16.25 4.51 0.66
N GLY A 42 -15.10 4.21 0.08
CA GLY A 42 -14.04 5.20 -0.05
C GLY A 42 -12.99 4.78 -1.05
N ARG A 43 -11.99 5.64 -1.17
CA ARG A 43 -10.84 5.45 -2.05
C ARG A 43 -9.59 6.01 -1.42
N ALA A 44 -8.46 5.47 -1.86
CA ALA A 44 -7.15 5.99 -1.51
C ALA A 44 -6.24 6.03 -2.75
N ALA A 45 -5.28 6.95 -2.72
CA ALA A 45 -4.34 7.16 -3.80
C ALA A 45 -3.01 7.74 -3.28
N ILE A 46 -1.94 7.47 -4.03
CA ILE A 46 -0.64 8.13 -3.91
C ILE A 46 -0.41 8.90 -5.21
N ARG A 47 -0.01 10.16 -5.08
CA ARG A 47 0.20 11.08 -6.20
C ARG A 47 1.65 11.48 -6.30
N MET A 48 2.16 11.58 -7.52
CA MET A 48 3.43 12.20 -7.86
C MET A 48 3.14 13.45 -8.70
N ASP A 49 3.56 14.62 -8.22
CA ASP A 49 3.35 15.92 -8.89
C ASP A 49 1.89 16.16 -9.31
N GLY A 50 0.96 15.75 -8.45
CA GLY A 50 -0.49 15.86 -8.65
C GLY A 50 -1.12 14.73 -9.48
N VAL A 51 -0.34 13.85 -10.10
CA VAL A 51 -0.82 12.71 -10.89
C VAL A 51 -0.95 11.47 -10.01
N GLU A 52 -2.09 10.79 -10.04
CA GLU A 52 -2.30 9.54 -9.29
C GLU A 52 -1.51 8.38 -9.91
N VAL A 53 -0.39 8.02 -9.26
CA VAL A 53 0.49 6.91 -9.66
C VAL A 53 0.05 5.58 -9.05
N LEU A 54 -0.71 5.61 -7.96
CA LEU A 54 -1.42 4.48 -7.41
C LEU A 54 -2.79 4.96 -6.95
N ARG A 55 -3.85 4.24 -7.30
CA ARG A 55 -5.23 4.56 -6.90
C ARG A 55 -6.06 3.29 -6.86
N SER A 56 -6.93 3.21 -5.87
CA SER A 56 -7.96 2.17 -5.81
C SER A 56 -9.16 2.67 -4.99
N ASN A 57 -10.27 1.96 -5.10
CA ASN A 57 -11.51 2.24 -4.38
C ASN A 57 -12.18 0.94 -3.92
N TYR A 58 -13.18 1.11 -3.05
CA TYR A 58 -13.97 0.01 -2.48
C TYR A 58 -14.50 -0.98 -3.54
N TYR A 59 -15.10 -0.52 -4.63
CA TYR A 59 -15.72 -1.40 -5.62
C TYR A 59 -14.71 -2.29 -6.33
N ILE A 60 -13.60 -1.72 -6.81
CA ILE A 60 -12.55 -2.48 -7.49
C ILE A 60 -11.94 -3.50 -6.54
N TYR A 61 -11.66 -3.09 -5.30
CA TYR A 61 -11.13 -3.98 -4.28
C TYR A 61 -12.10 -5.13 -3.95
N PHE A 62 -13.36 -4.79 -3.67
CA PHE A 62 -14.39 -5.76 -3.32
C PHE A 62 -14.65 -6.76 -4.44
N GLU A 63 -14.69 -6.31 -5.70
CA GLU A 63 -14.85 -7.18 -6.86
C GLU A 63 -13.73 -8.22 -6.97
N ASN A 64 -12.47 -7.82 -6.75
CA ASN A 64 -11.33 -8.72 -6.78
C ASN A 64 -11.37 -9.75 -5.64
N VAL A 65 -11.66 -9.30 -4.42
CA VAL A 65 -11.83 -10.18 -3.25
C VAL A 65 -12.96 -11.18 -3.52
N TRP A 66 -14.12 -10.70 -3.93
CA TRP A 66 -15.30 -11.53 -4.13
C TRP A 66 -15.09 -12.58 -5.23
N THR A 67 -14.52 -12.17 -6.36
CA THR A 67 -14.22 -13.07 -7.48
C THR A 67 -13.27 -14.18 -7.07
N LYS A 68 -12.18 -13.84 -6.35
CA LYS A 68 -11.21 -14.82 -5.89
C LYS A 68 -11.80 -15.74 -4.82
N PHE A 69 -12.56 -15.21 -3.87
CA PHE A 69 -13.22 -15.97 -2.83
C PHE A 69 -14.19 -17.01 -3.43
N HIS A 70 -15.03 -16.60 -4.37
CA HIS A 70 -15.96 -17.51 -5.04
C HIS A 70 -15.26 -18.59 -5.83
N HIS A 71 -14.17 -18.24 -6.52
CA HIS A 71 -13.35 -19.21 -7.21
C HIS A 71 -12.84 -20.28 -6.23
N LEU A 72 -12.16 -19.86 -5.14
CA LEU A 72 -11.61 -20.77 -4.14
C LEU A 72 -12.67 -21.67 -3.48
N ARG A 73 -13.84 -21.08 -3.16
CA ARG A 73 -14.97 -21.81 -2.59
C ARG A 73 -15.54 -22.85 -3.56
N SER A 74 -15.53 -22.57 -4.86
CA SER A 74 -16.05 -23.50 -5.88
C SER A 74 -15.10 -24.65 -6.20
N THR A 75 -13.78 -24.47 -6.03
CA THR A 75 -12.76 -25.43 -6.49
C THR A 75 -12.08 -26.20 -5.37
N THR A 76 -11.87 -25.59 -4.20
CA THR A 76 -10.88 -26.09 -3.23
C THR A 76 -11.46 -26.38 -1.84
N LEU A 77 -12.63 -25.82 -1.49
CA LEU A 77 -13.03 -25.63 -0.09
C LEU A 77 -14.45 -26.13 0.18
N LYS A 78 -14.61 -27.16 1.02
CA LYS A 78 -15.91 -27.80 1.35
C LYS A 78 -16.42 -27.53 2.77
N ASP A 79 -15.58 -27.04 3.70
CA ASP A 79 -15.88 -26.96 5.15
C ASP A 79 -15.71 -25.53 5.73
N CYS A 80 -16.09 -25.26 6.98
CA CYS A 80 -16.10 -23.88 7.53
C CYS A 80 -14.72 -23.24 7.74
N ASP A 81 -13.72 -23.98 8.24
CA ASP A 81 -12.34 -23.47 8.43
C ASP A 81 -11.72 -23.06 7.09
N SER A 82 -12.09 -23.77 6.03
CA SER A 82 -11.67 -23.52 4.67
C SER A 82 -12.19 -22.16 4.14
N ALA A 83 -13.31 -21.65 4.67
CA ALA A 83 -13.87 -20.36 4.24
C ALA A 83 -13.07 -19.15 4.73
N LYS A 84 -12.53 -19.18 5.95
CA LYS A 84 -11.70 -18.08 6.47
C LYS A 84 -10.39 -17.97 5.69
N GLU A 85 -9.72 -19.09 5.44
CA GLU A 85 -8.52 -19.12 4.62
C GLU A 85 -8.78 -18.62 3.19
N ALA A 86 -9.96 -18.91 2.63
CA ALA A 86 -10.38 -18.38 1.34
C ALA A 86 -10.48 -16.86 1.33
N ILE A 87 -11.04 -16.28 2.39
CA ILE A 87 -11.20 -14.84 2.55
C ILE A 87 -9.81 -14.19 2.66
N ASP A 88 -8.93 -14.73 3.51
CA ASP A 88 -7.58 -14.22 3.69
C ASP A 88 -6.77 -14.28 2.37
N GLN A 89 -6.86 -15.40 1.64
CA GLN A 89 -6.24 -15.53 0.31
C GLN A 89 -6.84 -14.58 -0.73
N ALA A 90 -8.15 -14.34 -0.68
CA ALA A 90 -8.82 -13.40 -1.57
C ALA A 90 -8.40 -11.95 -1.31
N HIS A 91 -8.23 -11.59 -0.04
CA HIS A 91 -7.68 -10.29 0.35
C HIS A 91 -6.22 -10.12 -0.11
N ALA A 92 -5.37 -11.12 0.13
CA ALA A 92 -3.98 -11.09 -0.32
C ALA A 92 -3.90 -10.95 -1.85
N PHE A 93 -4.71 -11.71 -2.59
CA PHE A 93 -4.79 -11.61 -4.04
C PHE A 93 -5.20 -10.21 -4.50
N ALA A 94 -6.25 -9.61 -3.90
CA ALA A 94 -6.69 -8.27 -4.27
C ALA A 94 -5.59 -7.22 -4.07
N LEU A 95 -4.82 -7.34 -2.98
CA LEU A 95 -3.65 -6.50 -2.73
C LEU A 95 -2.54 -6.71 -3.77
N GLU A 96 -2.24 -7.95 -4.15
CA GLU A 96 -1.24 -8.25 -5.20
C GLU A 96 -1.62 -7.60 -6.54
N GLN A 97 -2.92 -7.53 -6.86
CA GLN A 97 -3.46 -6.83 -8.03
C GLN A 97 -3.40 -5.29 -7.91
N GLY A 98 -2.87 -4.74 -6.81
CA GLY A 98 -2.80 -3.30 -6.58
C GLY A 98 -4.14 -2.68 -6.20
N THR A 99 -5.10 -3.49 -5.75
CA THR A 99 -6.46 -3.04 -5.38
C THR A 99 -6.63 -3.03 -3.87
N PHE A 100 -7.20 -1.94 -3.37
CA PHE A 100 -7.44 -1.68 -1.96
C PHE A 100 -8.52 -0.60 -1.79
N ASP A 101 -9.14 -0.55 -0.63
CA ASP A 101 -10.01 0.56 -0.24
C ASP A 101 -9.30 1.49 0.77
N GLN A 102 -10.00 2.53 1.23
CA GLN A 102 -9.47 3.45 2.23
C GLN A 102 -9.20 2.78 3.58
N LYS A 103 -9.95 1.75 3.97
CA LYS A 103 -9.78 1.05 5.26
C LYS A 103 -8.50 0.23 5.24
N VAL A 104 -8.28 -0.52 4.16
CA VAL A 104 -7.04 -1.27 3.90
C VAL A 104 -5.84 -0.33 3.87
N PHE A 105 -5.99 0.86 3.28
CA PHE A 105 -4.93 1.88 3.30
C PHE A 105 -4.60 2.37 4.72
N TYR A 106 -5.62 2.61 5.56
CA TYR A 106 -5.42 2.99 6.97
C TYR A 106 -4.81 1.86 7.80
N GLU A 107 -5.20 0.62 7.56
CA GLU A 107 -4.62 -0.56 8.21
C GLU A 107 -3.14 -0.71 7.84
N ALA A 108 -2.80 -0.59 6.56
CA ALA A 108 -1.42 -0.61 6.10
C ALA A 108 -0.59 0.49 6.78
N PHE A 109 -1.14 1.71 6.90
CA PHE A 109 -0.49 2.77 7.65
C PHE A 109 -0.29 2.39 9.12
N GLY A 110 -1.31 1.84 9.79
CA GLY A 110 -1.22 1.41 11.18
C GLY A 110 -0.12 0.36 11.40
N ILE A 111 0.02 -0.60 10.49
CA ILE A 111 1.10 -1.59 10.53
C ILE A 111 2.46 -0.89 10.41
N PHE A 112 2.63 -0.02 9.42
CA PHE A 112 3.86 0.71 9.15
C PHE A 112 4.28 1.65 10.30
N ASP A 113 3.33 2.40 10.88
CA ASP A 113 3.54 3.37 11.96
C ASP A 113 4.04 2.69 13.26
N ASN A 114 3.75 1.39 13.42
CA ASN A 114 4.03 0.62 14.62
C ASN A 114 5.15 -0.43 14.45
N GLN A 115 5.94 -0.37 13.38
CA GLN A 115 7.06 -1.30 13.18
C GLN A 115 8.32 -0.65 12.58
N SER A 116 9.41 -1.42 12.54
CA SER A 116 10.67 -0.94 11.98
C SER A 116 10.64 -0.88 10.45
N ILE A 117 11.61 -0.18 9.87
CA ILE A 117 11.72 -0.08 8.41
C ILE A 117 12.04 -1.45 7.80
N GLU A 118 12.88 -2.25 8.47
CA GLU A 118 13.26 -3.60 8.04
C GLU A 118 12.05 -4.54 8.01
N LYS A 119 11.20 -4.50 9.04
CA LYS A 119 9.94 -5.28 9.06
C LYS A 119 8.98 -4.82 7.97
N SER A 120 8.93 -3.52 7.69
CA SER A 120 8.03 -2.96 6.69
C SER A 120 8.44 -3.33 5.26
N LEU A 121 9.75 -3.37 4.97
CA LEU A 121 10.27 -3.76 3.65
C LEU A 121 9.95 -5.20 3.24
N VAL A 122 9.76 -6.11 4.21
CA VAL A 122 9.41 -7.52 3.97
C VAL A 122 7.96 -7.84 4.35
N SER A 123 7.13 -6.81 4.51
CA SER A 123 5.72 -6.99 4.86
C SER A 123 4.96 -7.70 3.74
N GLN A 124 4.07 -8.62 4.12
CA GLN A 124 3.15 -9.26 3.19
C GLN A 124 2.19 -8.24 2.54
N ASN A 125 1.90 -7.13 3.22
CA ASN A 125 1.08 -6.06 2.66
C ASN A 125 1.95 -5.15 1.76
N PRO A 126 1.70 -5.09 0.44
CA PRO A 126 2.55 -4.31 -0.46
C PRO A 126 2.44 -2.79 -0.27
N LEU A 127 1.33 -2.28 0.31
CA LEU A 127 1.23 -0.86 0.69
C LEU A 127 2.20 -0.49 1.80
N VAL A 128 2.41 -1.40 2.76
CA VAL A 128 3.40 -1.22 3.84
C VAL A 128 4.81 -1.14 3.26
N ARG A 129 5.10 -1.97 2.25
CA ARG A 129 6.36 -1.94 1.51
C ARG A 129 6.55 -0.61 0.77
N ILE A 130 5.50 -0.07 0.15
CA ILE A 130 5.56 1.27 -0.47
C ILE A 130 5.87 2.35 0.56
N PHE A 131 5.19 2.38 1.70
CA PHE A 131 5.50 3.35 2.74
C PHE A 131 6.96 3.24 3.19
N ALA A 132 7.48 2.02 3.30
CA ALA A 132 8.89 1.78 3.63
C ALA A 132 9.86 2.29 2.55
N LEU A 133 9.56 2.05 1.27
CA LEU A 133 10.38 2.54 0.15
C LEU A 133 10.48 4.07 0.10
N LEU A 134 9.41 4.76 0.52
CA LEU A 134 9.33 6.22 0.52
C LEU A 134 9.82 6.86 1.83
N ASP A 135 10.08 6.07 2.86
CA ASP A 135 10.43 6.54 4.20
C ASP A 135 11.89 7.03 4.28
N ARG A 136 12.12 8.13 5.00
CA ARG A 136 13.44 8.74 5.23
C ARG A 136 14.41 7.86 6.02
N ARG A 137 13.91 6.89 6.80
CA ARG A 137 14.70 5.90 7.55
C ARG A 137 15.35 4.90 6.60
N LEU A 138 14.82 4.72 5.39
CA LEU A 138 15.49 3.97 4.33
C LEU A 138 16.57 4.83 3.67
N GLY A 139 17.81 4.69 4.14
CA GLY A 139 18.96 5.41 3.59
C GLY A 139 19.38 4.92 2.19
N LYS A 140 20.02 5.80 1.41
CA LYS A 140 20.47 5.52 0.02
C LYS A 140 21.26 4.22 -0.15
N ARG A 141 22.18 3.93 0.77
CA ARG A 141 22.98 2.69 0.74
C ARG A 141 22.11 1.43 0.82
N HIS A 142 21.08 1.46 1.68
CA HIS A 142 20.17 0.32 1.82
C HIS A 142 19.21 0.26 0.62
N LEU A 143 18.73 1.41 0.12
CA LEU A 143 17.95 1.48 -1.11
C LEU A 143 18.69 0.84 -2.30
N LEU A 144 19.96 1.15 -2.51
CA LEU A 144 20.78 0.53 -3.57
C LEU A 144 20.89 -1.00 -3.39
N ALA A 145 21.00 -1.49 -2.15
CA ALA A 145 21.10 -2.91 -1.88
C ALA A 145 19.80 -3.70 -2.18
N LEU A 146 18.66 -3.01 -2.37
CA LEU A 146 17.38 -3.65 -2.71
C LEU A 146 17.26 -4.03 -4.19
N GLU A 147 18.18 -3.61 -5.06
CA GLU A 147 18.10 -3.79 -6.52
C GLU A 147 17.66 -5.21 -6.93
N LYS A 148 18.37 -6.24 -6.45
CA LYS A 148 18.05 -7.63 -6.74
C LYS A 148 16.68 -8.08 -6.21
N SER A 149 16.29 -7.64 -5.01
CA SER A 149 14.96 -7.98 -4.47
C SER A 149 13.83 -7.31 -5.24
N MET A 150 14.08 -6.14 -5.84
CA MET A 150 13.09 -5.42 -6.64
C MET A 150 12.79 -6.11 -7.98
N GLU A 151 13.65 -7.00 -8.46
CA GLU A 151 13.38 -7.83 -9.65
C GLU A 151 12.18 -8.77 -9.46
N GLN A 152 11.95 -9.22 -8.22
CA GLN A 152 10.85 -10.13 -7.85
C GLN A 152 9.65 -9.40 -7.24
N GLU A 153 9.72 -8.08 -7.14
CA GLU A 153 8.68 -7.26 -6.55
C GLU A 153 7.54 -6.99 -7.55
N LEU A 154 6.34 -6.72 -7.03
CA LEU A 154 5.18 -6.32 -7.83
C LEU A 154 5.51 -5.05 -8.62
N ASP A 155 5.20 -5.03 -9.92
CA ASP A 155 5.55 -3.91 -10.82
C ASP A 155 5.11 -2.54 -10.27
N TRP A 156 3.91 -2.48 -9.70
CA TRP A 156 3.34 -1.25 -9.14
C TRP A 156 3.97 -0.83 -7.82
N VAL A 157 4.59 -1.75 -7.06
CA VAL A 157 5.41 -1.43 -5.88
C VAL A 157 6.81 -0.99 -6.33
N ARG A 158 7.40 -1.71 -7.29
CA ARG A 158 8.70 -1.37 -7.90
C ARG A 158 8.70 0.03 -8.50
N ALA A 159 7.57 0.50 -9.03
CA ALA A 159 7.42 1.88 -9.48
C ALA A 159 7.83 2.92 -8.41
N PHE A 160 7.50 2.69 -7.13
CA PHE A 160 7.88 3.58 -6.04
C PHE A 160 9.37 3.49 -5.67
N TYR A 161 9.98 2.31 -5.84
CA TYR A 161 11.43 2.16 -5.75
C TYR A 161 12.13 3.02 -6.83
N VAL A 162 11.67 2.94 -8.08
CA VAL A 162 12.21 3.74 -9.20
C VAL A 162 12.03 5.24 -8.96
N ILE A 163 10.83 5.68 -8.55
CA ILE A 163 10.56 7.08 -8.16
C ILE A 163 11.57 7.55 -7.11
N ARG A 164 11.79 6.73 -6.08
CA ARG A 164 12.73 7.06 -5.00
C ARG A 164 14.18 7.14 -5.49
N MET A 165 14.60 6.19 -6.33
CA MET A 165 15.94 6.14 -6.91
C MET A 165 16.23 7.38 -7.77
N GLN A 166 15.29 7.75 -8.64
CA GLN A 166 15.38 8.94 -9.49
C GLN A 166 15.41 10.24 -8.68
N ALA A 167 14.54 10.36 -7.68
CA ALA A 167 14.52 11.54 -6.81
C ALA A 167 15.83 11.72 -6.02
N GLU A 168 16.52 10.62 -5.69
CA GLU A 168 17.80 10.66 -4.98
C GLU A 168 19.02 10.80 -5.90
N GLY A 169 18.82 10.90 -7.21
CA GLY A 169 19.89 10.99 -8.22
C GLY A 169 20.69 9.70 -8.38
N LEU A 170 20.10 8.56 -8.03
CA LEU A 170 20.73 7.23 -8.09
C LEU A 170 20.38 6.46 -9.37
N MET A 171 19.46 7.00 -10.17
CA MET A 171 19.00 6.45 -11.44
C MET A 171 18.61 7.60 -12.37
N GLU A 172 18.90 7.48 -13.66
CA GLU A 172 18.51 8.46 -14.65
C GLU A 172 16.98 8.44 -14.90
N LYS A 173 16.43 9.59 -15.30
CA LYS A 173 15.05 9.66 -15.78
C LYS A 173 15.07 9.28 -17.25
N GLU A 174 14.32 8.23 -17.61
CA GLU A 174 14.02 7.89 -19.00
C GLU A 174 13.17 8.97 -19.67
#